data_AF-A0A218QJL7-F1
#
_entry.id   AF-A0A218QJL7-F1
#
_cell.length_a   1.000
_cell.length_b   1.000
_cell.length_c   1.000
_cell.angle_alpha   90.00
_cell.angle_beta   90.00
_cell.angle_gamma   90.00
#
_symmetry.space_group_name_H-M   'P 1'
#
loop_
_entity.id
_entity.type
_entity.pdbx_description
1 polymer ?
#
loop_
_entity_poly.entity_id
_entity_poly.type
_entity_poly.pdbx_seq_one_letter_code
_entity_poly.pdbx_strand_id
1 'polypeptide(L)' 'MEGTVTESLPNAMFRVDLDNGFNVLAHISGKIRRNYIKILPGDRVKVELTPYDLTKGRITYRLRKK' A
#
# COMPACT_ATOMS: atom_id res chain seq x y z
N MET A 1 5.81 5.03 -5.70
CA MET A 1 5.35 4.10 -6.74
C MET A 1 3.87 3.84 -6.59
N GLU A 2 3.23 3.42 -7.67
CA GLU A 2 1.83 3.00 -7.68
C GLU A 2 1.77 1.47 -7.72
N GLY A 3 0.72 0.93 -7.14
CA GLY A 3 0.48 -0.50 -7.13
C GLY A 3 -0.95 -0.82 -6.72
N THR A 4 -1.31 -2.09 -6.88
CA THR A 4 -2.63 -2.62 -6.57
C THR A 4 -2.54 -3.51 -5.34
N VAL A 5 -3.43 -3.30 -4.37
CA VAL A 5 -3.49 -4.15 -3.18
C VAL A 5 -4.03 -5.51 -3.61
N THR A 6 -3.27 -6.57 -3.38
CA THR A 6 -3.69 -7.95 -3.67
C THR A 6 -4.36 -8.58 -2.45
N GLU A 7 -3.74 -8.45 -1.27
CA GLU A 7 -4.20 -9.12 -0.06
C GLU A 7 -4.05 -8.23 1.18
N SER A 8 -4.96 -8.39 2.12
CA SER A 8 -4.88 -7.77 3.46
C SER A 8 -4.43 -8.81 4.49
N LEU A 9 -3.34 -8.51 5.20
CA LEU A 9 -2.77 -9.35 6.25
C LEU A 9 -3.18 -8.83 7.65
N PRO A 10 -3.18 -9.71 8.67
CA PRO A 10 -3.30 -9.27 10.06
C PRO A 10 -2.17 -8.29 10.43
N ASN A 11 -2.44 -7.37 11.36
CA ASN A 11 -1.57 -6.24 11.76
C ASN A 11 -1.55 -5.03 10.81
N ALA A 12 -2.58 -4.83 9.99
CA ALA A 12 -2.69 -3.70 9.06
C ALA A 12 -1.51 -3.63 8.06
N MET A 13 -0.97 -4.81 7.73
CA MET A 13 -0.06 -5.00 6.61
C MET A 13 -0.89 -5.37 5.37
N PHE A 14 -0.44 -4.91 4.22
CA PHE A 14 -1.08 -5.15 2.93
C PHE A 14 -0.02 -5.62 1.95
N ARG A 15 -0.36 -6.66 1.19
CA ARG A 15 0.43 -7.07 0.04
C ARG A 15 0.03 -6.18 -1.13
N VAL A 16 1.00 -5.45 -1.66
CA VAL A 16 0.80 -4.57 -2.81
C VAL A 16 1.63 -5.11 -3.94
N ASP A 17 0.98 -5.32 -5.07
CA ASP A 17 1.64 -5.62 -6.33
C ASP A 17 1.96 -4.30 -7.03
N LEU A 18 3.25 -3.99 -7.16
CA LEU A 18 3.69 -2.79 -7.86
C LEU A 18 3.54 -3.00 -9.36
N ASP A 19 3.28 -1.92 -10.12
CA ASP A 19 3.21 -2.00 -11.58
C ASP A 19 4.54 -2.47 -12.22
N ASN A 20 5.64 -2.47 -11.44
CA ASN A 20 6.94 -3.01 -11.82
C ASN A 20 7.03 -4.55 -11.71
N GLY A 21 5.97 -5.25 -11.27
CA GLY A 21 5.96 -6.71 -11.08
C GLY A 21 6.59 -7.21 -9.79
N PHE A 22 6.81 -6.31 -8.81
CA PHE A 22 7.33 -6.66 -7.49
C PHE A 22 6.22 -6.62 -6.44
N ASN A 23 6.13 -7.69 -5.66
CA ASN A 23 5.25 -7.75 -4.49
C ASN A 23 5.94 -7.17 -3.27
N VAL A 24 5.32 -6.15 -2.67
CA VAL A 24 5.84 -5.48 -1.48
C VAL A 24 4.87 -5.60 -0.31
N LEU A 25 5.44 -5.73 0.88
CA LEU A 25 4.69 -5.66 2.13
C LEU A 25 4.64 -4.21 2.59
N ALA A 26 3.45 -3.62 2.54
CA ALA A 26 3.26 -2.23 2.91
C ALA A 26 2.37 -2.09 4.14
N HIS A 27 2.74 -1.18 5.04
CA HIS A 27 1.89 -0.79 6.17
C HIS A 27 1.21 0.56 5.88
N ILE A 28 0.08 0.79 6.52
CA ILE A 28 -0.63 2.07 6.41
C ILE A 28 0.12 3.21 7.11
N SER A 29 0.22 4.35 6.45
CA SER A 29 0.73 5.56 7.09
C SER A 29 -0.22 6.06 8.19
N GLY A 30 0.32 6.77 9.18
CA GLY A 30 -0.49 7.38 10.25
C GLY A 30 -1.57 8.33 9.73
N LYS A 31 -1.37 8.95 8.56
CA LYS A 31 -2.36 9.81 7.90
C LYS A 31 -3.60 9.02 7.49
N ILE A 32 -3.42 7.82 6.92
CA ILE A 32 -4.52 6.91 6.56
C ILE A 32 -5.30 6.47 7.79
N ARG A 33 -4.61 6.15 8.89
CA ARG A 33 -5.25 5.82 10.18
C ARG A 33 -6.07 6.98 10.73
N ARG A 34 -5.53 8.22 10.73
CA ARG A 34 -6.27 9.40 11.22
C ARG A 34 -7.49 9.74 10.36
N ASN A 35 -7.40 9.56 9.05
CA ASN A 35 -8.50 9.82 8.12
C ASN A 35 -9.49 8.65 7.97
N TYR A 36 -9.33 7.56 8.73
CA TYR A 36 -10.19 6.36 8.66
C TYR A 36 -10.36 5.80 7.23
N ILE A 37 -9.32 5.92 6.40
CA ILE A 37 -9.37 5.44 5.02
C ILE A 37 -9.24 3.92 5.05
N LYS A 38 -10.33 3.23 4.72
CA LYS A 38 -10.35 1.78 4.55
C LYS A 38 -9.68 1.42 3.23
N ILE A 39 -8.72 0.50 3.30
CA ILE A 39 -8.07 -0.11 2.14
C ILE A 39 -8.62 -1.52 2.00
N LEU A 40 -9.12 -1.84 0.81
CA LEU A 40 -9.62 -3.16 0.46
C LEU A 40 -8.70 -3.78 -0.61
N PRO A 41 -8.63 -5.12 -0.71
CA PRO A 41 -7.99 -5.78 -1.84
C PRO A 41 -8.66 -5.35 -3.15
N GLY A 42 -7.86 -5.06 -4.17
CA GLY A 42 -8.26 -4.47 -5.44
C GLY A 42 -8.11 -2.95 -5.52
N ASP A 43 -7.84 -2.27 -4.41
CA ASP A 43 -7.60 -0.82 -4.44
C ASP A 43 -6.24 -0.46 -5.02
N ARG A 44 -6.21 0.60 -5.85
CA ARG A 44 -4.97 1.25 -6.25
C ARG A 44 -4.46 2.17 -5.14
N VAL A 45 -3.20 1.99 -4.80
CA VAL A 45 -2.54 2.72 -3.72
C VAL A 45 -1.19 3.26 -4.17
N LYS A 46 -0.79 4.38 -3.57
CA LYS A 46 0.54 4.94 -3.71
C LYS A 46 1.39 4.48 -2.53
N VAL A 47 2.48 3.81 -2.86
CA VAL A 47 3.44 3.25 -1.90
C VAL A 47 4.76 4.02 -2.01
N GLU A 48 5.30 4.42 -0.87
CA GLU A 48 6.68 4.85 -0.74
C GLU A 48 7.53 3.67 -0.26
N LEU A 49 8.59 3.37 -0.99
CA LEU A 49 9.56 2.35 -0.61
C LEU A 49 10.66 2.99 0.23
N THR A 50 11.22 2.21 1.15
CA THR A 50 12.42 2.64 1.85
C THR A 50 13.61 2.42 0.90
N PRO A 51 14.53 3.39 0.74
CA PRO A 51 15.66 3.24 -0.19
C PRO A 51 16.59 2.06 0.13
N TYR A 52 16.51 1.52 1.35
CA TYR A 52 17.31 0.40 1.82
C TYR A 52 16.67 -0.98 1.59
N ASP A 53 15.34 -1.04 1.47
CA ASP A 53 14.57 -2.29 1.38
C ASP A 53 13.41 -2.11 0.39
N LEU A 54 13.57 -2.66 -0.82
CA LEU A 54 12.56 -2.61 -1.88
C LEU A 54 11.35 -3.50 -1.59
N THR A 55 11.44 -4.40 -0.61
CA THR A 55 10.37 -5.34 -0.23
C THR A 55 9.37 -4.73 0.77
N LYS A 56 9.74 -3.63 1.44
CA LYS A 56 8.93 -2.98 2.46
C LYS A 56 8.52 -1.58 2.03
N GLY A 57 7.24 -1.30 2.15
CA GLY A 57 6.65 -0.04 1.75
C GLY A 57 5.79 0.60 2.83
N ARG A 58 5.45 1.86 2.57
CA ARG A 58 4.45 2.61 3.33
C ARG A 58 3.38 3.13 2.39
N ILE A 59 2.13 2.82 2.68
CA ILE A 59 0.98 3.32 1.91
C ILE A 59 0.67 4.75 2.35
N THR A 60 0.89 5.71 1.46
CA THR A 60 0.65 7.13 1.73
C THR A 60 -0.71 7.59 1.24
N TYR A 61 -1.21 7.02 0.14
CA TYR A 61 -2.44 7.47 -0.48
C TYR A 61 -3.21 6.34 -1.16
N ARG A 62 -4.55 6.41 -1.11
CA ARG A 62 -5.44 5.59 -1.94
C ARG A 62 -5.87 6.40 -3.15
N LEU A 63 -5.61 5.90 -4.35
CA LEU A 63 -6.02 6.55 -5.59
C LEU A 63 -7.49 6.21 -5.85
N ARG A 64 -8.39 7.19 -5.76
CA ARG A 64 -9.76 7.03 -6.28
C ARG A 64 -9.69 7.24 -7.79
N LYS A 65 -10.07 6.24 -8.58
CA LYS A 65 -10.44 6.49 -9.99
C LYS A 65 -11.67 7.40 -9.97
N LYS A 66 -11.59 8.50 -10.72
CA LYS A 66 -12.68 9.44 -10.93
C LYS A 66 -13.59 8.92 -12.03
#